data_AF-A0A3M8FPR7-F1
#
_entry.id   AF-A0A3M8FPR7-F1
#
_cell.length_a   1.000
_cell.length_b   1.000
_cell.length_c   1.000
_cell.angle_alpha   90.00
_cell.angle_beta   90.00
_cell.angle_gamma   90.00
#
_symmetry.space_group_name_H-M   'P 1'
#
loop_
_entity.id
_entity.type
_entity.pdbx_description
1 polymer ?
#
loop_
_entity_poly.entity_id
_entity_poly.type
_entity_poly.pdbx_seq_one_letter_code
_entity_poly.pdbx_strand_id
1 'polypeptide(L)'
;MMRILEPFEDHFWEFYNAQSDPVKTKIDYVLHLVMSVERIPKKFFKHIEDGIYEIRIKVGSDIYRVFCFFDEGKLVILLHGFTKKTQKLPRKQIEKAKQLRGAYYEHKES
;
A
#
# COMPACT_ATOMS: atom_id res chain seq x y z
N MET A 1 8.79 -3.99 17.54
CA MET A 1 9.64 -4.61 16.49
C MET A 1 9.38 -3.91 15.15
N MET A 2 10.41 -3.56 14.38
CA MET A 2 10.24 -2.79 13.12
C MET A 2 9.81 -3.69 11.96
N ARG A 3 8.87 -3.23 11.13
CA ARG A 3 8.49 -3.88 9.87
C ARG A 3 9.34 -3.36 8.72
N ILE A 4 9.56 -4.22 7.73
CA ILE A 4 10.23 -3.86 6.47
C ILE A 4 9.14 -3.62 5.43
N LEU A 5 9.24 -2.52 4.68
CA LEU A 5 8.40 -2.29 3.51
C LEU A 5 9.19 -2.64 2.26
N GLU A 6 8.63 -3.48 1.41
CA GLU A 6 9.25 -3.88 0.15
C GLU A 6 8.26 -3.70 -1.00
N PRO A 7 8.53 -2.78 -1.93
CA PRO A 7 7.75 -2.69 -3.17
C PRO A 7 7.92 -3.95 -4.02
N PHE A 8 6.80 -4.52 -4.47
CA PHE A 8 6.82 -5.56 -5.49
C PHE A 8 6.79 -4.92 -6.88
N GLU A 9 7.84 -5.16 -7.66
CA GLU A 9 8.08 -4.51 -8.95
C GLU A 9 8.02 -2.96 -8.86
N ASP A 10 7.72 -2.30 -9.99
CA ASP A 10 7.76 -0.85 -10.10
C ASP A 10 6.42 -0.16 -9.85
N HIS A 11 5.32 -0.92 -9.70
CA HIS A 11 3.97 -0.35 -9.61
C HIS A 11 3.75 0.65 -8.48
N PHE A 12 4.39 0.44 -7.33
CA PHE A 12 4.39 1.42 -6.24
C PHE A 12 5.20 2.67 -6.62
N TRP A 13 6.38 2.49 -7.22
CA TRP A 13 7.26 3.58 -7.61
C TRP A 13 6.66 4.44 -8.72
N GLU A 14 6.00 3.86 -9.72
CA GLU A 14 5.23 4.57 -10.75
C GLU A 14 4.18 5.49 -10.11
N PHE A 15 3.41 4.96 -9.15
CA PHE A 15 2.44 5.74 -8.40
C PHE A 15 3.11 6.84 -7.58
N TYR A 16 4.15 6.51 -6.81
CA TYR A 16 4.83 7.44 -5.90
C TYR A 16 5.50 8.59 -6.66
N ASN A 17 6.22 8.27 -7.74
CA ASN A 17 6.99 9.25 -8.53
C ASN A 17 6.08 10.24 -9.25
N ALA A 18 4.86 9.84 -9.62
CA ALA A 18 3.85 10.70 -10.21
C ALA A 18 3.24 11.74 -9.25
N GLN A 19 3.55 11.68 -7.94
CA GLN A 19 3.00 12.62 -6.95
C GLN A 19 3.86 13.87 -6.78
N SER A 20 3.24 14.97 -6.35
CA SER A 20 3.93 16.19 -5.92
C SER A 20 4.72 15.98 -4.62
N ASP A 21 5.76 16.77 -4.39
CA ASP A 21 6.61 16.64 -3.18
C ASP A 21 5.83 16.68 -1.86
N PRO A 22 4.84 17.56 -1.63
CA PRO A 22 4.07 17.54 -0.38
C PRO A 22 3.31 16.23 -0.16
N VAL A 23 2.88 15.58 -1.24
CA VAL A 23 2.21 14.27 -1.20
C VAL A 23 3.22 13.17 -0.93
N LYS A 24 4.39 13.19 -1.58
CA LYS A 24 5.50 12.25 -1.32
C LYS A 24 5.93 12.28 0.14
N THR A 25 6.17 13.47 0.69
CA THR A 25 6.47 13.65 2.12
C THR A 25 5.40 13.03 3.02
N LYS A 26 4.12 13.16 2.65
CA LYS A 26 3.04 12.57 3.45
C LYS A 26 2.98 11.05 3.29
N ILE A 27 3.26 10.52 2.11
CA ILE A 27 3.39 9.08 1.87
C ILE A 27 4.50 8.53 2.76
N ASP A 28 5.70 9.10 2.69
CA ASP A 28 6.87 8.67 3.48
C ASP A 28 6.58 8.66 4.98
N TYR A 29 5.92 9.72 5.48
CA TYR A 29 5.50 9.80 6.87
C TYR A 29 4.57 8.65 7.27
N VAL A 30 3.57 8.33 6.44
CA VAL A 30 2.62 7.24 6.75
C VAL A 30 3.29 5.88 6.63
N LEU A 31 4.16 5.68 5.65
CA LEU A 31 4.95 4.45 5.49
C LEU A 31 5.87 4.24 6.70
N HIS A 32 6.56 5.28 7.15
CA HIS A 32 7.37 5.23 8.38
C HIS A 32 6.52 4.88 9.61
N LEU A 33 5.30 5.42 9.71
CA LEU A 33 4.37 5.05 10.78
C LEU A 33 4.02 3.56 10.73
N VAL A 34 3.68 3.02 9.55
CA VAL A 34 3.39 1.59 9.35
C VAL A 34 4.57 0.71 9.75
N MET A 35 5.80 1.15 9.49
CA MET A 35 7.03 0.45 9.88
C MET A 35 7.29 0.43 11.38
N SER A 36 7.02 1.54 12.06
CA SER A 36 7.51 1.82 13.42
C SER A 36 6.55 1.42 14.53
N VAL A 37 5.24 1.51 14.30
CA VAL A 37 4.24 1.31 15.38
C VAL A 37 3.78 -0.14 15.46
N GLU A 38 3.70 -0.71 16.65
CA GLU A 38 3.21 -2.10 16.80
C GLU A 38 1.75 -2.24 16.39
N ARG A 39 0.90 -1.29 16.80
CA ARG A 39 -0.51 -1.21 16.42
C ARG A 39 -0.76 -0.03 15.50
N ILE A 40 -0.95 -0.31 14.22
CA ILE A 40 -1.18 0.73 13.23
C ILE A 40 -2.62 1.25 13.38
N PRO A 41 -2.82 2.59 13.49
CA PRO A 41 -4.16 3.14 13.60
C PRO A 41 -5.03 2.77 12.39
N LYS A 42 -6.26 2.32 12.63
CA LYS A 42 -7.25 1.94 11.58
C LYS A 42 -7.51 3.02 10.53
N LYS A 43 -7.26 4.29 10.87
CA LYS A 43 -7.40 5.43 9.95
C LYS A 43 -6.34 5.44 8.83
N PHE A 44 -5.18 4.85 9.08
CA PHE A 44 -4.06 4.76 8.16
C PHE A 44 -3.90 3.38 7.57
N PHE A 45 -4.32 2.32 8.27
CA PHE A 45 -4.13 0.95 7.84
C PHE A 45 -5.39 0.14 8.07
N LYS A 46 -5.98 -0.40 7.00
CA LYS A 46 -7.25 -1.09 7.07
C LYS A 46 -7.22 -2.38 6.26
N HIS A 47 -7.63 -3.48 6.88
CA HIS A 47 -7.88 -4.73 6.18
C HIS A 47 -9.06 -4.57 5.21
N ILE A 48 -8.89 -5.06 3.99
CA ILE A 48 -9.93 -5.10 2.96
C ILE A 48 -10.53 -6.49 2.92
N GLU A 49 -9.89 -7.42 2.23
CA GLU A 49 -10.30 -8.81 2.07
C GLU A 49 -9.12 -9.68 1.67
N ASP A 50 -9.26 -10.99 1.85
CA ASP A 50 -8.28 -12.00 1.45
C ASP A 50 -6.86 -11.76 1.97
N GLY A 51 -6.65 -11.04 3.07
CA GLY A 51 -5.31 -10.70 3.58
C GLY A 51 -4.66 -9.48 2.90
N ILE A 52 -5.40 -8.76 2.06
CA ILE A 52 -4.99 -7.47 1.49
C ILE A 52 -5.38 -6.34 2.44
N TYR A 53 -4.46 -5.41 2.61
CA TYR A 53 -4.59 -4.22 3.43
C TYR A 53 -4.43 -2.96 2.58
N GLU A 54 -5.12 -1.89 2.99
CA GLU A 54 -4.94 -0.55 2.44
C GLU A 54 -4.21 0.36 3.41
N ILE A 55 -3.17 1.03 2.92
CA ILE A 55 -2.56 2.21 3.55
C ILE A 55 -3.28 3.44 3.02
N ARG A 56 -3.89 4.22 3.90
CA ARG A 56 -4.66 5.41 3.56
C ARG A 56 -3.89 6.68 3.92
N ILE A 57 -3.53 7.46 2.91
CA ILE A 57 -2.85 8.74 3.05
C ILE A 57 -3.81 9.86 2.64
N LYS A 58 -4.09 10.80 3.54
CA LYS A 58 -4.96 11.96 3.26
C LYS A 58 -4.12 13.22 3.17
N VAL A 59 -4.26 13.96 2.06
CA VAL A 59 -3.62 15.26 1.83
C VAL A 59 -4.71 16.20 1.30
N GLY A 60 -5.08 17.21 2.08
CA GLY A 60 -6.21 18.09 1.76
C GLY A 60 -7.52 17.29 1.59
N SER A 61 -8.17 17.46 0.44
CA SER A 61 -9.38 16.72 0.03
C SER A 61 -9.08 15.35 -0.58
N ASP A 62 -7.85 15.11 -1.04
CA ASP A 62 -7.48 13.89 -1.74
C ASP A 62 -7.13 12.75 -0.79
N ILE A 63 -7.45 11.54 -1.23
CA ILE A 63 -7.12 10.30 -0.52
C ILE A 63 -6.34 9.40 -1.47
N TYR A 64 -5.10 9.15 -1.08
CA TYR A 64 -4.19 8.23 -1.74
C TYR A 64 -4.24 6.90 -1.00
N ARG A 65 -4.25 5.80 -1.75
CA ARG A 65 -4.31 4.46 -1.20
C ARG A 65 -3.19 3.64 -1.78
N VAL A 66 -2.50 2.89 -0.93
CA VAL A 66 -1.52 1.89 -1.34
C VAL A 66 -2.00 0.54 -0.84
N PHE A 67 -2.17 -0.43 -1.73
CA PHE A 67 -2.49 -1.79 -1.34
C PHE A 67 -1.23 -2.57 -1.02
N CYS A 68 -1.33 -3.41 0.01
CA CYS A 68 -0.22 -4.21 0.52
C CYS A 68 -0.73 -5.49 1.17
N PHE A 69 0.17 -6.42 1.47
CA PHE A 69 -0.09 -7.59 2.28
C PHE A 69 1.12 -7.89 3.17
N PHE A 70 0.94 -8.75 4.17
CA PHE A 70 2.03 -9.19 5.02
C PHE A 70 2.61 -10.49 4.49
N ASP A 71 3.93 -10.56 4.47
CA ASP A 71 4.71 -11.76 4.23
C ASP A 71 5.70 -11.98 5.39
N GLU A 72 6.02 -13.24 5.70
CA GLU A 72 6.99 -13.62 6.75
C GLU A 72 6.87 -12.85 8.09
N GLY A 73 5.63 -12.56 8.51
CA GLY A 73 5.28 -11.95 9.79
C GLY A 73 5.64 -10.47 9.99
N LYS A 74 6.65 -9.94 9.29
CA LYS A 74 7.14 -8.55 9.44
C LYS A 74 7.45 -7.83 8.15
N LEU A 75 7.42 -8.52 7.02
CA LEU A 75 7.57 -7.91 5.71
C LEU A 75 6.20 -7.44 5.23
N VAL A 76 6.11 -6.19 4.77
CA VAL A 76 4.90 -5.62 4.18
C VAL A 76 5.22 -5.34 2.73
N ILE A 77 4.57 -6.08 1.84
CA ILE A 77 4.78 -5.96 0.40
C ILE A 77 3.86 -4.88 -0.15
N LEU A 78 4.43 -3.81 -0.73
CA LEU A 78 3.65 -2.75 -1.39
C LEU A 78 3.37 -3.17 -2.84
N LEU A 79 2.09 -3.23 -3.20
CA LEU A 79 1.65 -3.70 -4.52
C LEU A 79 1.53 -2.54 -5.52
N HIS A 80 0.53 -1.67 -5.34
CA HIS A 80 0.34 -0.50 -6.17
C HIS A 80 -0.40 0.57 -5.37
N GLY A 81 -0.31 1.82 -5.84
CA GLY A 81 -1.06 2.93 -5.28
C GLY A 81 -1.98 3.61 -6.29
N PHE A 82 -2.99 4.31 -5.79
CA PHE A 82 -3.89 5.11 -6.61
C PHE A 82 -4.50 6.27 -5.83
N THR A 83 -4.81 7.35 -6.56
CA THR A 83 -5.49 8.54 -6.02
C THR A 83 -7.00 8.40 -6.21
N LYS A 84 -7.75 8.38 -5.11
CA LYS A 84 -9.21 8.33 -5.18
C LYS A 84 -9.78 9.74 -5.39
N LYS A 85 -10.06 10.08 -6.65
CA LYS A 85 -10.74 11.35 -7.03
C LYS A 85 -12.27 11.23 -7.09
N THR A 86 -12.83 10.03 -7.25
CA THR A 86 -14.28 9.77 -7.30
C THR A 86 -14.68 8.56 -6.44
N GLN A 87 -15.98 8.37 -6.18
CA GLN A 87 -16.47 7.37 -5.23
C GLN A 87 -16.37 5.91 -5.73
N LYS A 88 -16.29 5.69 -7.05
CA LYS A 88 -16.06 4.40 -7.75
C LYS A 88 -14.59 4.34 -8.22
N LEU A 89 -13.88 3.22 -8.42
CA LEU A 89 -14.17 1.78 -8.47
C LEU A 89 -13.06 1.03 -7.69
N PRO A 90 -13.23 0.79 -6.38
CA PRO A 90 -12.25 0.06 -5.57
C PRO A 90 -12.06 -1.40 -6.01
N ARG A 91 -13.11 -2.06 -6.53
CA ARG A 91 -13.07 -3.48 -6.91
C ARG A 91 -11.98 -3.80 -7.93
N LYS A 92 -11.83 -3.01 -9.00
CA LYS A 92 -10.76 -3.26 -10.00
C LYS A 92 -9.36 -3.16 -9.38
N GLN A 93 -9.15 -2.24 -8.44
CA GLN A 93 -7.87 -2.11 -7.75
C GLN A 93 -7.64 -3.30 -6.80
N ILE A 94 -8.68 -3.81 -6.15
CA ILE A 94 -8.59 -4.99 -5.29
C ILE A 94 -8.24 -6.23 -6.13
N GLU A 95 -8.88 -6.43 -7.27
CA GLU A 95 -8.54 -7.52 -8.19
C GLU A 95 -7.10 -7.41 -8.69
N LYS A 96 -6.64 -6.20 -9.05
CA LYS A 96 -5.23 -5.97 -9.40
C LYS A 96 -4.30 -6.34 -8.24
N ALA A 97 -4.65 -5.99 -7.00
CA ALA A 97 -3.85 -6.36 -5.83
C ALA A 97 -3.81 -7.89 -5.61
N LYS A 98 -4.91 -8.60 -5.85
CA LYS A 98 -4.93 -10.08 -5.78
C LYS A 98 -4.02 -10.70 -6.83
N GLN A 99 -4.06 -10.19 -8.06
CA GLN A 99 -3.20 -10.64 -9.16
C GLN A 99 -1.72 -10.44 -8.84
N LEU A 100 -1.33 -9.22 -8.40
CA LEU A 100 0.05 -8.92 -8.06
C LEU A 100 0.57 -9.75 -6.87
N ARG A 101 -0.30 -10.04 -5.90
CA ARG A 101 0.07 -10.95 -4.81
C ARG A 101 0.30 -12.38 -5.30
N GLY A 102 -0.53 -12.87 -6.22
CA GLY A 102 -0.32 -14.17 -6.86
C GLY A 102 1.04 -14.22 -7.56
N ALA A 103 1.33 -13.23 -8.40
CA ALA A 103 2.61 -13.09 -9.08
C ALA A 103 3.80 -13.04 -8.10
N TYR A 104 3.68 -12.31 -6.99
CA TYR A 104 4.71 -12.28 -5.94
C TYR A 104 5.05 -13.69 -5.43
N TYR A 105 4.04 -14.50 -5.09
CA TYR A 105 4.29 -15.85 -4.57
C TYR A 105 4.85 -16.79 -5.65
N GLU A 106 4.39 -16.68 -6.91
CA GLU A 106 4.97 -17.43 -8.04
C GLU A 106 6.46 -17.08 -8.24
N HIS A 107 6.82 -15.79 -8.14
CA HIS A 107 8.19 -15.32 -8.24
C HIS A 107 9.07 -15.75 -7.05
N LYS A 108 8.50 -15.82 -5.85
CA LYS A 108 9.22 -16.19 -4.63
C LYS A 108 9.52 -17.70 -4.55
N GLU A 109 8.66 -18.53 -5.12
CA GLU A 109 8.81 -19.99 -5.16
C GLU A 109 9.67 -20.50 -6.32
N SER A 110 10.06 -19.61 -7.26
CA SER A 110 10.95 -19.90 -8.40
C SER A 110 12.43 -19.70 -8.06
#